data_AF-A0A2X4RN91-F1
#
_entry.id   AF-A0A2X4RN91-F1
#
_cell.length_a   1.000
_cell.length_b   1.000
_cell.length_c   1.000
_cell.angle_alpha   90.00
_cell.angle_beta   90.00
_cell.angle_gamma   90.00
#
_symmetry.space_group_name_H-M   'P 1'
#
loop_
_entity.id
_entity.type
_entity.pdbx_description
1 polymer ?
#
loop_
_entity_poly.entity_id
_entity_poly.type
_entity_poly.pdbx_seq_one_letter_code
_entity_poly.pdbx_strand_id
1 'polypeptide(L)'
;METLNDLLNLELNKCSIFDITEEHLILLKTKDFHTQNNFYFYLYNKLTSIEKTKRKELAYCNYLISYYLFIVMTPLYYEELAFYHGKKAFQLENSTKYMEWLLLFGTLEKPLLTYEICSNLAKEILKENPNSTLANFFLM
;
A
#
# COMPACT_ATOMS: atom_id res chain seq x y z
N MET A 1 19.54 -17.02 13.17
CA MET A 1 19.03 -16.29 12.01
C MET A 1 17.79 -15.56 12.50
N GLU A 2 17.76 -14.24 12.42
CA GLU A 2 16.63 -13.43 12.89
C GLU A 2 15.39 -13.76 12.05
N THR A 3 14.26 -14.08 12.68
CA THR A 3 13.04 -14.43 11.95
C THR A 3 12.23 -13.18 11.59
N LEU A 4 11.28 -13.30 10.65
CA LEU A 4 10.35 -12.19 10.36
C LEU A 4 9.54 -11.77 11.60
N ASN A 5 9.21 -12.72 12.49
CA ASN A 5 8.51 -12.38 13.73
C ASN A 5 9.38 -11.52 14.66
N ASP A 6 10.67 -11.84 14.77
CA ASP A 6 11.63 -11.07 15.58
C ASP A 6 11.82 -9.67 14.99
N LEU A 7 12.02 -9.60 13.67
CA LEU A 7 12.22 -8.35 12.92
C LEU A 7 11.08 -7.36 13.06
N LEU A 8 9.86 -7.87 13.01
CA LEU A 8 8.65 -7.07 13.02
C LEU A 8 8.07 -6.94 14.43
N ASN A 9 8.62 -7.65 15.41
CA ASN A 9 8.05 -7.76 16.76
C ASN A 9 6.55 -8.14 16.73
N LEU A 10 6.18 -9.07 15.84
CA LEU A 10 4.81 -9.50 15.58
C LEU A 10 4.75 -11.03 15.40
N GLU A 11 3.71 -11.67 15.95
CA GLU A 11 3.45 -13.08 15.67
C GLU A 11 2.62 -13.22 14.37
N LEU A 12 3.30 -13.24 13.22
CA LEU A 12 2.68 -13.15 11.88
C LEU A 12 1.58 -14.20 11.60
N ASN A 13 1.68 -15.38 12.24
CA ASN A 13 0.70 -16.46 12.08
C ASN A 13 -0.62 -16.19 12.80
N LYS A 14 -0.62 -15.32 13.82
CA LYS A 14 -1.78 -15.04 14.66
C LYS A 14 -2.27 -13.60 14.59
N CYS A 15 -1.41 -12.66 14.16
CA CYS A 15 -1.79 -11.26 14.07
C CYS A 15 -2.90 -11.03 13.03
N SER A 16 -3.70 -10.01 13.30
CA SER A 16 -4.59 -9.40 12.32
C SER A 16 -3.76 -8.75 11.21
N ILE A 17 -4.33 -8.64 10.02
CA ILE A 17 -3.69 -7.87 8.94
C ILE A 17 -3.55 -6.39 9.34
N PHE A 18 -4.46 -5.88 10.18
CA PHE A 18 -4.44 -4.50 10.67
C PHE A 18 -3.33 -4.22 11.70
N ASP A 19 -2.71 -5.26 12.26
CA ASP A 19 -1.59 -5.09 13.20
C ASP A 19 -0.29 -4.74 12.45
N ILE A 20 -0.24 -5.00 11.13
CA ILE A 20 0.91 -4.72 10.29
C ILE A 20 0.80 -3.31 9.73
N THR A 21 1.75 -2.45 10.07
CA THR A 21 1.77 -1.03 9.65
C THR A 21 2.89 -0.72 8.67
N GLU A 22 2.88 0.47 8.07
CA GLU A 22 3.95 0.94 7.18
C GLU A 22 5.33 0.96 7.87
N GLU A 23 5.37 1.27 9.17
CA GLU A 23 6.60 1.25 9.97
C GLU A 23 7.23 -0.15 9.98
N HIS A 24 6.42 -1.19 10.16
CA HIS A 24 6.87 -2.58 10.07
C HIS A 24 7.46 -2.90 8.69
N LEU A 25 6.81 -2.43 7.63
CA LEU A 25 7.26 -2.66 6.24
C LEU A 25 8.60 -1.95 5.97
N ILE A 26 8.78 -0.73 6.47
CA ILE A 26 10.02 0.04 6.30
C ILE A 26 11.24 -0.68 6.92
N LEU A 27 11.07 -1.39 8.04
CA LEU A 27 12.16 -2.15 8.69
C LEU A 27 12.80 -3.18 7.72
N LEU A 28 12.01 -3.71 6.80
CA LEU A 28 12.44 -4.72 5.83
C LEU A 28 13.22 -4.13 4.64
N LYS A 29 13.20 -2.80 4.44
CA LYS A 29 13.88 -2.13 3.32
C LYS A 29 15.38 -2.36 3.32
N THR A 30 15.98 -2.53 4.50
CA THR A 30 17.42 -2.74 4.67
C THR A 30 17.81 -4.22 4.73
N LYS A 31 16.84 -5.14 4.70
CA LYS A 31 17.07 -6.57 4.80
C LYS A 31 17.37 -7.16 3.43
N ASP A 32 17.96 -8.35 3.43
CA ASP A 32 18.34 -9.06 2.21
C ASP A 32 17.10 -9.46 1.38
N PHE A 33 17.33 -9.71 0.09
CA PHE A 33 16.27 -10.05 -0.85
C PHE A 33 15.48 -11.30 -0.44
N HIS A 34 16.11 -12.30 0.17
CA HIS A 34 15.41 -13.51 0.61
C HIS A 34 14.43 -13.18 1.76
N THR A 35 14.87 -12.40 2.75
CA THR A 35 13.99 -11.91 3.82
C THR A 35 12.84 -11.07 3.27
N GLN A 36 13.12 -10.17 2.31
CA GLN A 36 12.10 -9.34 1.70
C GLN A 36 11.04 -10.15 0.94
N ASN A 37 11.47 -11.13 0.15
CA ASN A 37 10.56 -12.01 -0.59
C ASN A 37 9.71 -12.88 0.34
N ASN A 38 10.28 -13.37 1.44
CA ASN A 38 9.51 -14.16 2.41
C ASN A 38 8.34 -13.35 2.97
N PHE A 39 8.54 -12.07 3.28
CA PHE A 39 7.45 -11.21 3.72
C PHE A 39 6.45 -10.87 2.60
N TYR A 40 6.93 -10.66 1.37
CA TYR A 40 6.03 -10.50 0.22
C TYR A 40 5.11 -11.71 0.03
N PHE A 41 5.67 -12.92 0.05
CA PHE A 41 4.88 -14.15 -0.06
C PHE A 41 3.95 -14.34 1.13
N TYR A 42 4.33 -13.91 2.33
CA TYR A 42 3.43 -13.86 3.47
C TYR A 42 2.21 -12.95 3.20
N LEU A 43 2.42 -11.71 2.72
CA LEU A 43 1.31 -10.81 2.39
C LEU A 43 0.43 -11.38 1.27
N TYR A 44 1.04 -11.97 0.25
CA TYR A 44 0.29 -12.59 -0.86
C TYR A 44 -0.55 -13.78 -0.39
N ASN A 45 0.00 -14.64 0.47
CA ASN A 45 -0.74 -15.75 1.07
C ASN A 45 -1.86 -15.26 1.99
N LYS A 46 -1.64 -14.18 2.73
CA LYS A 46 -2.71 -13.54 3.52
C LYS A 46 -3.82 -13.04 2.60
N LEU A 47 -3.47 -12.33 1.53
CA LEU A 47 -4.44 -11.83 0.54
C LEU A 47 -5.32 -12.96 -0.01
N THR A 48 -4.75 -14.11 -0.36
CA THR A 48 -5.50 -15.26 -0.90
C THR A 48 -6.32 -16.01 0.15
N SER A 49 -5.92 -15.94 1.43
CA SER A 49 -6.64 -16.57 2.55
C SER A 49 -7.82 -15.77 3.09
N ILE A 50 -7.88 -14.45 2.83
CA ILE A 50 -8.94 -13.57 3.32
C ILE A 50 -10.24 -13.83 2.54
N GLU A 51 -11.34 -14.07 3.27
CA GLU A 51 -12.66 -14.25 2.69
C GLU A 51 -13.16 -13.00 1.97
N LYS A 52 -13.90 -13.19 0.86
CA LYS A 52 -14.47 -12.08 0.07
C LYS A 52 -15.45 -11.18 0.86
N THR A 53 -16.00 -11.68 1.96
CA THR A 53 -16.87 -10.94 2.89
C THR A 53 -16.08 -9.95 3.76
N LYS A 54 -14.79 -10.20 4.00
CA LYS A 54 -13.87 -9.37 4.79
C LYS A 54 -13.27 -8.24 3.96
N ARG A 55 -14.15 -7.36 3.48
CA ARG A 55 -13.85 -6.34 2.48
C ARG A 55 -12.75 -5.37 2.94
N LYS A 56 -12.73 -5.01 4.24
CA LYS A 56 -11.77 -4.05 4.80
C LYS A 56 -10.37 -4.66 4.93
N GLU A 57 -10.29 -5.88 5.42
CA GLU A 57 -9.07 -6.66 5.52
C GLU A 57 -8.45 -6.88 4.14
N LEU A 58 -9.30 -7.21 3.15
CA LEU A 58 -8.87 -7.39 1.77
C LEU A 58 -8.35 -6.07 1.18
N ALA A 59 -9.02 -4.95 1.47
CA ALA A 59 -8.57 -3.63 1.05
C ALA A 59 -7.21 -3.28 1.67
N TYR A 60 -7.07 -3.48 2.97
CA TYR A 60 -5.84 -3.17 3.69
C TYR A 60 -4.67 -4.08 3.29
N CYS A 61 -4.91 -5.37 3.07
CA CYS A 61 -3.88 -6.28 2.57
C CYS A 61 -3.38 -5.87 1.18
N ASN A 62 -4.28 -5.45 0.28
CA ASN A 62 -3.89 -4.89 -1.02
C ASN A 62 -3.07 -3.60 -0.84
N TYR A 63 -3.48 -2.71 0.07
CA TYR A 63 -2.72 -1.50 0.38
C TYR A 63 -1.30 -1.83 0.87
N LEU A 64 -1.14 -2.79 1.80
CA LEU A 64 0.16 -3.22 2.29
C LEU A 64 1.05 -3.79 1.19
N ILE A 65 0.50 -4.61 0.28
CA ILE A 65 1.25 -5.14 -0.87
C ILE A 65 1.70 -4.00 -1.79
N SER A 66 0.79 -3.06 -2.08
CA SER A 66 1.09 -1.88 -2.89
C SER A 66 2.24 -1.06 -2.30
N TYR A 67 2.16 -0.75 -1.00
CA TYR A 67 3.20 -0.05 -0.26
C TYR A 67 4.53 -0.81 -0.27
N TYR A 68 4.49 -2.11 0.01
CA TYR A 68 5.68 -2.94 0.11
C TYR A 68 6.44 -3.02 -1.23
N LEU A 69 5.71 -3.19 -2.33
CA LEU A 69 6.30 -3.18 -3.66
C LEU A 69 6.90 -1.81 -4.02
N PHE A 70 6.20 -0.73 -3.70
CA PHE A 70 6.58 0.62 -4.11
C PHE A 70 7.69 1.25 -3.27
N ILE A 71 7.71 1.00 -1.96
CA ILE A 71 8.62 1.68 -1.02
C ILE A 71 9.79 0.78 -0.59
N VAL A 72 9.56 -0.54 -0.52
CA VAL A 72 10.48 -1.48 0.12
C VAL A 72 11.24 -2.32 -0.89
N MET A 73 10.55 -3.08 -1.75
CA MET A 73 11.22 -4.02 -2.66
C MET A 73 11.66 -3.37 -3.98
N THR A 74 10.81 -2.53 -4.58
CA THR A 74 11.04 -1.89 -5.89
C THR A 74 11.62 -2.83 -6.97
N PRO A 75 11.04 -4.03 -7.22
CA PRO A 75 11.51 -4.93 -8.28
C PRO A 75 11.31 -4.32 -9.68
N LEU A 76 11.76 -4.98 -10.74
CA LEU A 76 11.49 -4.52 -12.11
C LEU A 76 9.97 -4.39 -12.35
N TYR A 77 9.52 -3.29 -12.96
CA TYR A 77 8.09 -2.99 -13.21
C TYR A 77 7.21 -2.98 -11.95
N TYR A 78 7.77 -2.53 -10.82
CA TYR A 78 7.04 -2.48 -9.56
C TYR A 78 5.90 -1.45 -9.53
N GLU A 79 6.00 -0.36 -10.31
CA GLU A 79 5.04 0.75 -10.29
C GLU A 79 3.64 0.27 -10.69
N GLU A 80 3.53 -0.50 -11.78
CA GLU A 80 2.27 -1.02 -12.28
C GLU A 80 1.64 -2.04 -11.34
N LEU A 81 2.47 -2.92 -10.75
CA LEU A 81 1.98 -3.93 -9.81
C LEU A 81 1.56 -3.29 -8.48
N ALA A 82 2.33 -2.33 -7.98
CA ALA A 82 1.95 -1.55 -6.82
C ALA A 82 0.65 -0.79 -7.08
N PHE A 83 0.53 -0.11 -8.22
CA PHE A 83 -0.68 0.60 -8.60
C PHE A 83 -1.90 -0.33 -8.70
N TYR A 84 -1.74 -1.51 -9.29
CA TYR A 84 -2.80 -2.52 -9.35
C TYR A 84 -3.38 -2.81 -7.96
N HIS A 85 -2.52 -3.09 -6.99
CA HIS A 85 -2.94 -3.37 -5.62
C HIS A 85 -3.52 -2.12 -4.92
N GLY A 86 -2.90 -0.95 -5.09
CA GLY A 86 -3.42 0.30 -4.51
C GLY A 86 -4.82 0.64 -5.03
N LYS A 87 -5.05 0.44 -6.34
CA LYS A 87 -6.36 0.63 -6.97
C LYS A 87 -7.39 -0.38 -6.45
N LYS A 88 -6.98 -1.63 -6.22
CA LYS A 88 -7.86 -2.64 -5.60
C LYS A 88 -8.24 -2.25 -4.17
N ALA A 89 -7.31 -1.74 -3.37
CA ALA A 89 -7.59 -1.25 -2.01
C ALA A 89 -8.66 -0.15 -2.04
N PHE A 90 -8.50 0.85 -2.89
CA PHE A 90 -9.47 1.94 -3.07
C PHE A 90 -10.85 1.46 -3.57
N GLN A 91 -10.88 0.54 -4.53
CA GLN A 91 -12.13 -0.03 -5.05
C GLN A 91 -12.90 -0.81 -3.98
N LEU A 92 -12.18 -1.47 -3.08
CA LEU A 92 -12.77 -2.21 -1.97
C LEU A 92 -13.21 -1.24 -0.87
N GLU A 93 -12.42 -0.24 -0.50
CA GLU A 93 -12.82 0.70 0.54
C GLU A 93 -12.44 2.12 0.15
N ASN A 94 -13.45 2.98 0.02
CA ASN A 94 -13.28 4.37 -0.35
C ASN A 94 -12.77 5.17 0.85
N SER A 95 -11.48 5.08 1.13
CA SER A 95 -10.83 5.80 2.24
C SER A 95 -9.89 6.87 1.72
N THR A 96 -9.83 8.01 2.44
CA THR A 96 -8.90 9.10 2.16
C THR A 96 -7.46 8.63 2.12
N LYS A 97 -7.08 7.70 3.02
CA LYS A 97 -5.76 7.06 3.00
C LYS A 97 -5.42 6.42 1.65
N TYR A 98 -6.36 5.67 1.06
CA TYR A 98 -6.10 5.02 -0.23
C TYR A 98 -6.17 5.99 -1.40
N MET A 99 -6.97 7.06 -1.30
CA MET A 99 -6.94 8.14 -2.29
C MET A 99 -5.58 8.85 -2.29
N GLU A 100 -5.05 9.22 -1.13
CA GLU A 100 -3.74 9.85 -0.98
C GLU A 100 -2.63 8.93 -1.50
N TRP A 101 -2.71 7.64 -1.17
CA TRP A 101 -1.78 6.65 -1.72
C TRP A 101 -1.85 6.57 -3.26
N LEU A 102 -3.05 6.60 -3.84
CA LEU A 102 -3.23 6.60 -5.29
C LEU A 102 -2.64 7.85 -5.95
N LEU A 103 -2.74 9.02 -5.32
CA LEU A 103 -2.19 10.26 -5.86
C LEU A 103 -0.67 10.19 -6.10
N LEU A 104 0.08 9.39 -5.32
CA LEU A 104 1.51 9.20 -5.55
C LEU A 104 1.82 8.62 -6.94
N PHE A 105 0.94 7.78 -7.49
CA PHE A 105 1.11 7.25 -8.84
C PHE A 105 0.82 8.28 -9.93
N GLY A 106 0.17 9.38 -9.59
CA GLY A 106 0.01 10.55 -10.45
C GLY A 106 1.26 11.43 -10.52
N THR A 107 2.20 11.29 -9.58
CA THR A 107 3.45 12.09 -9.53
C THR A 107 4.64 11.39 -10.17
N LEU A 108 4.46 10.17 -10.69
CA LEU A 108 5.52 9.44 -11.40
C LEU A 108 5.96 10.17 -12.67
N GLU A 109 7.19 9.92 -13.13
CA GLU A 109 7.68 10.42 -14.42
C GLU A 109 6.76 9.97 -15.57
N LYS A 110 6.24 8.74 -15.48
CA LYS A 110 5.17 8.21 -16.31
C LYS A 110 3.93 7.96 -15.44
N PRO A 111 3.04 8.95 -15.29
CA PRO A 111 1.87 8.82 -14.43
C PRO A 111 0.98 7.64 -14.83
N LEU A 112 0.52 6.88 -13.84
CA LEU A 112 -0.45 5.79 -14.02
C LEU A 112 -1.91 6.27 -13.85
N LEU A 113 -2.08 7.56 -13.54
CA LEU A 113 -3.35 8.25 -13.42
C LEU A 113 -3.35 9.48 -14.32
N THR A 114 -4.51 9.79 -14.90
CA THR A 114 -4.68 11.05 -15.63
C THR A 114 -4.81 12.21 -14.64
N TYR A 115 -4.42 13.40 -15.08
CA TYR A 115 -4.59 14.61 -14.29
C TYR A 115 -6.04 14.83 -13.83
N GLU A 116 -7.02 14.53 -14.68
CA GLU A 116 -8.44 14.60 -14.33
C GLU A 116 -8.79 13.71 -13.13
N ILE A 117 -8.31 12.46 -13.12
CA ILE A 117 -8.54 11.55 -12.00
C ILE A 117 -7.82 12.07 -10.75
N CYS A 118 -6.59 12.54 -10.87
CA CYS A 118 -5.84 13.11 -9.74
C CYS A 118 -6.53 14.33 -9.14
N SER A 119 -7.03 15.26 -9.97
CA SER A 119 -7.77 16.44 -9.51
C SER A 119 -9.05 16.07 -8.77
N ASN A 120 -9.78 15.06 -9.25
CA ASN A 120 -10.99 14.58 -8.60
C ASN A 120 -10.68 13.93 -7.24
N LEU A 121 -9.65 13.07 -7.17
CA LEU A 121 -9.20 12.49 -5.91
C LEU A 121 -8.74 13.58 -4.92
N ALA A 122 -7.98 14.56 -5.40
CA ALA A 122 -7.49 15.67 -4.57
C ALA A 122 -8.64 16.47 -3.95
N LYS A 123 -9.70 16.78 -4.70
CA LYS A 123 -10.89 17.46 -4.17
C LYS A 123 -11.57 16.67 -3.07
N GLU A 124 -11.70 15.35 -3.21
CA GLU A 124 -12.28 14.49 -2.17
C GLU A 124 -11.40 14.43 -0.93
N ILE A 125 -10.08 14.26 -1.10
CA ILE A 125 -9.12 14.25 0.00
C ILE A 125 -9.19 15.56 0.80
N LEU A 126 -9.23 16.72 0.13
CA LEU A 126 -9.25 18.01 0.82
C LEU A 126 -10.54 18.28 1.64
N LYS A 127 -11.62 17.53 1.42
CA LYS A 127 -12.81 17.60 2.28
C LYS A 127 -12.53 17.03 3.68
N GLU A 128 -11.68 16.02 3.77
CA GLU A 128 -11.32 15.36 5.03
C GLU A 128 -9.96 15.80 5.58
N ASN A 129 -9.00 16.10 4.71
CA ASN A 129 -7.65 16.56 5.03
C ASN A 129 -7.29 17.83 4.23
N PRO A 130 -7.76 19.02 4.63
CA PRO A 130 -7.53 20.28 3.91
C PRO A 130 -6.05 20.66 3.76
N ASN A 131 -5.18 20.11 4.60
CA ASN A 131 -3.74 20.42 4.63
C ASN A 131 -2.90 19.40 3.84
N SER A 132 -3.52 18.45 3.13
CA SER A 132 -2.80 17.43 2.35
C SER A 132 -1.94 18.09 1.28
N THR A 133 -0.61 18.06 1.44
CA THR A 133 0.33 18.68 0.51
C THR A 133 0.21 18.07 -0.88
N LEU A 134 0.04 16.75 -0.96
CA LEU A 134 -0.08 16.03 -2.21
C LEU A 134 -1.39 16.35 -2.94
N ALA A 135 -2.52 16.45 -2.22
CA ALA A 135 -3.78 16.84 -2.85
C ALA A 135 -3.73 18.28 -3.38
N ASN A 136 -3.17 19.21 -2.60
CA ASN A 136 -3.01 20.60 -3.02
C ASN A 136 -2.13 20.73 -4.28
N PHE A 137 -1.09 19.90 -4.43
CA PHE A 137 -0.25 19.86 -5.64
C PHE A 137 -1.06 19.67 -6.94
N PHE A 138 -2.13 18.86 -6.92
CA PHE A 138 -2.94 18.58 -8.12
C PHE A 138 -4.06 19.59 -8.37
N LEU A 139 -4.18 20.64 -7.57
CA LEU A 139 -5.20 21.70 -7.71
C LEU A 139 -4.62 23.10 -7.89
N MET A 140 -3.28 23.23 -7.91
CA MET A 140 -2.56 24.46 -8.27
C MET A 140 -2.37 24.55 -9.77
#